data_AF-A0A7S4HUM1-F1
#
_entry.id   AF-A0A7S4HUM1-F1
#
_cell.length_a   1.000
_cell.length_b   1.000
_cell.length_c   1.000
_cell.angle_alpha   90.00
_cell.angle_beta   90.00
_cell.angle_gamma   90.00
#
_symmetry.space_group_name_H-M   'P 1'
#
loop_
_entity.id
_entity.type
_entity.pdbx_description
1 polymer ?
#
loop_
_entity_poly.entity_id
_entity_poly.type
_entity_poly.pdbx_seq_one_letter_code
_entity_poly.pdbx_strand_id
1 'polypeptide(L)'
;DSQQLRDGVLFIADPATFGLVTLSLSAIIFGAYQSRALYFHRSSDGDSDQQMNRSPPLLATSSSVIKKRTAILLPILGSVVLVVLFYWLKKIYYLLLIILVGCSLFSVAFIQWPFATYFIKVIRVRFPRFPTKITLLRFMGRIPLELFLVAPIPITLGVLYFVFDHWVILDIFSLSIVAFALSVLRVTNLKIAVVMLTFFFLYDMFWVFGSSLIFKQNVMVVVATNLATNFSYRLPMAIQIPTVFRDHVNILGLGDIILPGFFLCFLYRFDMSTSGHAWQGYFLNACIGYTVGLLLALIMMVSMAGLAQPALTYLVPCTILPTIVLGYARKELNNLWTGSSGRLHTLRSSSGIIEDVVEPDGVSIQLEVLSQDDQNVLDEDDEIDPEEGIEMEAI
;
A
#
# COMPACT_ATOMS: atom_id res chain seq x y z
N ASP A 1 4.64 16.71 36.75
CA ASP A 1 3.30 16.97 36.18
C ASP A 1 3.23 18.19 35.26
N SER A 2 3.46 19.42 35.72
CA SER A 2 3.37 20.62 34.86
C SER A 2 4.40 20.66 33.71
N GLN A 3 5.62 20.20 33.95
CA GLN A 3 6.68 20.12 32.95
C GLN A 3 6.40 19.07 31.88
N GLN A 4 5.98 17.86 32.28
CA GLN A 4 5.56 16.79 31.35
C GLN A 4 4.36 17.20 30.48
N LEU A 5 3.40 17.93 31.04
CA LEU A 5 2.27 18.46 30.28
C LEU A 5 2.72 19.52 29.27
N ARG A 6 3.66 20.38 29.66
CA ARG A 6 4.25 21.40 28.79
C ARG A 6 5.07 20.78 27.66
N ASP A 7 5.81 19.70 27.95
CA ASP A 7 6.61 18.96 26.99
C ASP A 7 5.73 18.14 26.02
N GLY A 8 4.58 17.64 26.49
CA GLY A 8 3.56 17.02 25.64
C GLY A 8 2.86 18.01 24.71
N VAL A 9 2.51 19.20 25.20
CA VAL A 9 1.92 20.27 24.35
C VAL A 9 2.94 20.77 23.32
N LEU A 10 4.20 20.96 23.74
CA LEU A 10 5.29 21.34 22.83
C LEU A 10 5.58 20.24 21.80
N PHE A 11 5.29 18.97 22.12
CA PHE A 11 5.47 17.85 21.21
C PHE A 11 4.43 17.85 20.10
N ILE A 12 3.16 18.03 20.47
CA ILE A 12 2.06 18.12 19.52
C ILE A 12 2.22 19.36 18.64
N ALA A 13 2.73 20.46 19.20
CA ALA A 13 2.96 21.69 18.45
C ALA A 13 4.18 21.65 17.51
N ASP A 14 5.05 20.63 17.60
CA ASP A 14 6.25 20.55 16.77
C ASP A 14 5.89 20.25 15.30
N PRO A 15 6.33 21.09 14.33
CA PRO A 15 6.16 20.83 12.91
C PRO A 15 6.67 19.45 12.47
N ALA A 16 7.69 18.90 13.14
CA ALA A 16 8.22 17.58 12.82
C ALA A 16 7.20 16.46 13.08
N THR A 17 6.38 16.57 14.13
CA THR A 17 5.32 15.61 14.45
C THR A 17 4.25 15.61 13.36
N PHE A 18 3.82 16.80 12.93
CA PHE A 18 2.89 16.93 11.80
C PHE A 18 3.49 16.42 10.49
N GLY A 19 4.76 16.75 10.21
CA GLY A 19 5.48 16.25 9.04
C GLY A 19 5.51 14.72 8.97
N LEU A 20 5.75 14.07 10.11
CA LEU A 20 5.84 12.62 10.20
C LEU A 20 4.48 11.94 9.99
N VAL A 21 3.44 12.46 10.64
CA VAL A 21 2.07 11.96 10.47
C VAL A 21 1.60 12.16 9.02
N THR A 22 1.81 13.34 8.44
CA THR A 22 1.41 13.65 7.07
C THR A 22 2.18 12.83 6.03
N LEU A 23 3.49 12.64 6.19
CA LEU A 23 4.28 11.78 5.31
C LEU A 23 3.78 10.33 5.36
N SER A 24 3.54 9.79 6.56
CA SER A 24 3.04 8.41 6.69
C SER A 24 1.65 8.22 6.04
N LEU A 25 0.74 9.17 6.24
CA LEU A 25 -0.60 9.13 5.66
C LEU A 25 -0.56 9.31 4.13
N SER A 26 0.31 10.20 3.63
CA SER A 26 0.51 10.37 2.18
C SER A 26 1.04 9.11 1.52
N ALA A 27 1.96 8.39 2.18
CA ALA A 27 2.49 7.12 1.69
C ALA A 27 1.40 6.04 1.62
N ILE A 28 0.51 5.98 2.62
CA ILE A 28 -0.62 5.03 2.62
C ILE A 28 -1.61 5.37 1.51
N ILE A 29 -1.99 6.64 1.34
CA ILE A 29 -2.91 7.07 0.27
C ILE A 29 -2.31 6.78 -1.11
N PHE A 30 -1.04 7.12 -1.31
CA PHE A 30 -0.33 6.85 -2.55
C PHE A 30 -0.25 5.35 -2.84
N GLY A 31 0.13 4.54 -1.85
CA GLY A 31 0.16 3.08 -1.95
C GLY A 31 -1.22 2.48 -2.25
N ALA A 32 -2.29 2.99 -1.63
CA ALA A 32 -3.66 2.56 -1.91
C ALA A 32 -4.10 2.88 -3.34
N TYR A 33 -3.78 4.09 -3.83
CA TYR A 33 -4.04 4.49 -5.21
C TYR A 33 -3.26 3.62 -6.20
N GLN A 34 -1.97 3.42 -5.97
CA GLN A 34 -1.10 2.64 -6.84
C GLN A 34 -1.48 1.14 -6.84
N SER A 35 -1.80 0.58 -5.67
CA SER A 35 -2.34 -0.79 -5.52
C SER A 35 -3.59 -1.00 -6.38
N ARG A 36 -4.47 0.01 -6.45
CA ARG A 36 -5.64 -0.02 -7.33
C ARG A 36 -5.25 0.09 -8.80
N ALA A 37 -4.42 1.06 -9.17
CA ALA A 37 -4.04 1.33 -10.56
C ALA A 37 -3.36 0.11 -11.22
N LEU A 38 -2.47 -0.56 -10.49
CA LEU A 38 -1.80 -1.79 -10.94
C LEU A 38 -2.78 -2.92 -11.24
N TYR A 39 -3.91 -2.96 -10.56
CA TYR A 39 -4.91 -4.01 -10.73
C TYR A 39 -5.87 -3.70 -11.88
N PHE A 40 -6.39 -2.48 -11.95
CA PHE A 40 -7.34 -2.07 -13.00
C PHE A 40 -6.70 -2.01 -14.39
N HIS A 41 -5.45 -1.51 -14.49
CA HIS A 41 -4.75 -1.44 -15.78
C HIS A 41 -4.39 -2.83 -16.33
N ARG A 42 -4.35 -3.86 -15.46
CA ARG A 42 -4.08 -5.25 -15.84
C ARG A 42 -5.33 -5.97 -16.33
N SER A 43 -6.51 -5.64 -15.82
CA SER A 43 -7.78 -6.17 -16.31
C SER A 43 -8.11 -5.68 -17.72
N SER A 44 -7.88 -4.39 -18.03
CA SER A 44 -8.17 -3.81 -19.36
C SER A 44 -7.22 -4.28 -20.48
N ASP A 45 -5.96 -4.62 -20.17
CA ASP A 45 -5.02 -5.24 -21.13
C ASP A 45 -5.31 -6.74 -21.35
N GLY A 46 -6.20 -7.34 -20.55
CA GLY A 46 -6.55 -8.76 -20.61
C GLY A 46 -7.66 -9.11 -21.59
N ASP A 47 -8.23 -8.12 -22.28
CA ASP A 47 -9.47 -8.23 -23.04
C ASP A 47 -9.27 -8.23 -24.57
N SER A 48 -8.09 -8.69 -25.02
CA SER A 48 -7.82 -8.95 -26.43
C SER A 48 -7.47 -10.43 -26.65
N ASP A 49 -8.52 -11.24 -26.88
CA ASP A 49 -8.55 -12.48 -27.67
C ASP A 49 -7.39 -13.50 -27.59
N GLN A 50 -6.71 -13.66 -26.45
CA GLN A 50 -5.79 -14.79 -26.22
C GLN A 50 -5.83 -15.32 -24.77
N GLN A 51 -7.01 -15.67 -24.27
CA GLN A 51 -7.15 -16.49 -23.06
C GLN A 51 -7.16 -17.98 -23.40
N MET A 52 -6.01 -18.66 -23.28
CA MET A 52 -6.01 -20.04 -22.79
C MET A 52 -4.65 -20.61 -22.35
N ASN A 53 -3.51 -19.93 -22.57
CA ASN A 53 -2.22 -20.59 -22.29
C ASN A 53 -1.06 -19.71 -21.80
N ARG A 54 -1.36 -18.58 -21.14
CA ARG A 54 -0.32 -17.79 -20.46
C ARG A 54 -0.55 -17.82 -18.96
N SER A 55 0.38 -18.47 -18.26
CA SER A 55 0.52 -18.41 -16.81
C SER A 55 0.40 -16.94 -16.34
N PRO A 56 -0.35 -16.66 -15.26
CA PRO A 56 -0.41 -15.31 -14.72
C PRO A 56 1.01 -14.82 -14.42
N PRO A 57 1.32 -13.54 -14.63
CA PRO A 57 2.62 -12.98 -14.31
C PRO A 57 2.94 -13.22 -12.82
N LEU A 58 4.22 -13.42 -12.50
CA LEU A 58 4.74 -13.76 -11.16
C LEU A 58 4.23 -12.88 -10.00
N LEU A 59 3.80 -11.63 -10.25
CA LEU A 59 3.23 -10.71 -9.25
C LEU A 59 1.71 -10.84 -9.03
N ALA A 60 0.95 -11.36 -10.00
CA ALA A 60 -0.50 -11.61 -9.89
C ALA A 60 -0.81 -13.04 -9.39
N THR A 61 0.24 -13.85 -9.20
CA THR A 61 0.14 -15.17 -8.59
C THR A 61 -0.40 -15.05 -7.15
N SER A 62 -1.05 -16.09 -6.63
CA SER A 62 -1.54 -16.19 -5.24
C SER A 62 -0.49 -15.89 -4.14
N SER A 63 0.77 -15.63 -4.50
CA SER A 63 1.88 -15.21 -3.66
C SER A 63 1.76 -13.77 -3.15
N SER A 64 1.12 -12.85 -3.90
CA SER A 64 0.91 -11.46 -3.46
C SER A 64 -0.28 -11.31 -2.51
N VAL A 65 -1.13 -12.34 -2.42
CA VAL A 65 -2.24 -12.42 -1.45
C VAL A 65 -1.69 -12.86 -0.10
N ILE A 66 -1.93 -12.05 0.93
CA ILE A 66 -1.66 -12.44 2.30
C ILE A 66 -2.72 -13.45 2.72
N LYS A 67 -2.35 -14.74 2.77
CA LYS A 67 -3.21 -15.82 3.28
C LYS A 67 -3.18 -15.85 4.80
N LYS A 68 -4.19 -16.48 5.42
CA LYS A 68 -4.27 -16.65 6.89
C LYS A 68 -3.00 -17.26 7.50
N ARG A 69 -2.41 -18.27 6.83
CA ARG A 69 -1.16 -18.91 7.28
C ARG A 69 0.00 -17.91 7.28
N THR A 70 0.15 -17.13 6.21
CA THR A 70 1.17 -16.09 6.09
C THR A 70 0.98 -14.98 7.12
N ALA A 71 -0.26 -14.56 7.37
CA ALA A 71 -0.58 -13.53 8.36
C ALA A 71 -0.14 -13.91 9.78
N ILE A 72 -0.27 -15.19 10.16
CA ILE A 72 0.17 -15.71 11.47
C ILE A 72 1.69 -15.95 11.49
N LEU A 73 2.29 -16.37 10.36
CA LEU A 73 3.71 -16.63 10.26
C LEU A 73 4.56 -15.34 10.25
N LEU A 74 4.02 -14.22 9.74
CA LEU A 74 4.77 -12.97 9.57
C LEU A 74 5.34 -12.40 10.89
N PRO A 75 4.58 -12.33 12.01
CA PRO A 75 5.13 -11.92 13.31
C PRO A 75 6.14 -12.92 13.90
N ILE A 76 5.97 -14.21 13.64
CA ILE A 76 6.92 -15.25 14.07
C ILE A 76 8.25 -15.07 13.33
N LEU A 77 8.20 -14.88 12.02
CA LEU A 77 9.38 -14.59 11.20
C LEU A 77 10.06 -13.28 11.67
N GLY A 78 9.27 -12.23 11.93
CA GLY A 78 9.78 -10.98 12.50
C GLY A 78 10.50 -11.19 13.83
N SER A 79 9.97 -12.06 14.68
CA SER A 79 10.59 -12.42 15.97
C SER A 79 11.94 -13.10 15.78
N VAL A 80 12.04 -14.04 14.83
CA VAL A 80 13.31 -14.70 14.49
C VAL A 80 14.33 -13.68 13.97
N VAL A 81 13.91 -12.80 13.05
CA VAL A 81 14.78 -11.75 12.51
C VAL A 81 15.26 -10.80 13.62
N LEU A 82 14.38 -10.41 14.55
CA LEU A 82 14.75 -9.52 15.66
C LEU A 82 15.80 -10.17 16.58
N VAL A 83 15.65 -11.46 16.90
CA VAL A 83 16.64 -12.20 17.71
C VAL A 83 17.97 -12.36 16.97
N VAL A 84 17.92 -12.65 15.67
CA VAL A 84 19.11 -12.73 14.81
C VAL A 84 19.85 -11.38 14.81
N LEU A 85 19.11 -10.27 14.67
CA LEU A 85 19.68 -8.94 14.76
C LEU A 85 20.27 -8.69 16.14
N PHE A 86 19.58 -9.05 17.22
CA PHE A 86 20.08 -8.84 18.58
C PHE A 86 21.47 -9.45 18.83
N TYR A 87 21.72 -10.68 18.36
CA TYR A 87 23.01 -11.35 18.57
C TYR A 87 24.06 -11.04 17.50
N TRP A 88 23.65 -10.89 16.23
CA TRP A 88 24.58 -10.85 15.11
C TRP A 88 24.66 -9.51 14.37
N LEU A 89 24.01 -8.44 14.85
CA LEU A 89 23.93 -7.14 14.16
C LEU A 89 25.26 -6.69 13.56
N LYS A 90 26.34 -6.68 14.35
CA LYS A 90 27.66 -6.21 13.89
C LYS A 90 28.24 -7.02 12.72
N LYS A 91 27.93 -8.32 12.64
CA LYS A 91 28.41 -9.21 11.58
C LYS A 91 27.57 -9.09 10.30
N ILE A 92 26.25 -9.00 10.45
CA ILE A 92 25.30 -9.00 9.32
C ILE A 92 24.93 -7.60 8.83
N TYR A 93 25.40 -6.54 9.48
CA TYR A 93 25.02 -5.16 9.19
C TYR A 93 25.27 -4.77 7.71
N TYR A 94 26.45 -5.02 7.16
CA TYR A 94 26.74 -4.67 5.76
C TYR A 94 25.89 -5.48 4.76
N LEU A 95 25.56 -6.74 5.09
CA LEU A 95 24.64 -7.54 4.31
C LEU A 95 23.23 -6.92 4.34
N LEU A 96 22.75 -6.53 5.51
CA LEU A 96 21.45 -5.87 5.67
C LEU A 96 21.41 -4.53 4.91
N LEU A 97 22.49 -3.75 4.94
CA LEU A 97 22.61 -2.50 4.19
C LEU A 97 22.46 -2.72 2.69
N ILE A 98 23.19 -3.68 2.11
CA ILE A 98 23.11 -3.98 0.67
C ILE A 98 21.71 -4.43 0.28
N ILE A 99 21.09 -5.33 1.06
CA ILE A 99 19.74 -5.83 0.77
C ILE A 99 18.73 -4.69 0.82
N LEU A 100 18.80 -3.85 1.84
CA LEU A 100 17.79 -2.84 2.10
C LEU A 100 17.92 -1.65 1.15
N VAL A 101 19.15 -1.20 0.84
CA VAL A 101 19.40 -0.19 -0.20
C VAL A 101 19.06 -0.75 -1.58
N GLY A 102 19.39 -2.01 -1.87
CA GLY A 102 18.97 -2.65 -3.13
C GLY A 102 17.45 -2.68 -3.29
N CYS A 103 16.74 -3.03 -2.21
CA CYS A 103 15.28 -3.02 -2.17
C CYS A 103 14.71 -1.60 -2.36
N SER A 104 15.27 -0.58 -1.72
CA SER A 104 14.81 0.80 -1.87
C SER A 104 15.03 1.33 -3.30
N LEU A 105 16.16 1.03 -3.93
CA LEU A 105 16.45 1.43 -5.31
C LEU A 105 15.47 0.79 -6.30
N PHE A 106 15.19 -0.50 -6.14
CA PHE A 106 14.18 -1.20 -6.93
C PHE A 106 12.79 -0.59 -6.72
N SER A 107 12.48 -0.28 -5.46
CA SER A 107 11.21 0.33 -5.08
C SER A 107 11.01 1.74 -5.67
N VAL A 108 12.05 2.57 -5.70
CA VAL A 108 12.00 3.91 -6.34
C VAL A 108 11.73 3.75 -7.84
N ALA A 109 12.43 2.82 -8.50
CA ALA A 109 12.22 2.55 -9.92
C ALA A 109 10.77 2.10 -10.21
N PHE A 110 10.20 1.26 -9.34
CA PHE A 110 8.82 0.79 -9.47
C PHE A 110 7.79 1.92 -9.40
N ILE A 111 7.98 2.88 -8.49
CA ILE A 111 7.08 4.04 -8.33
C ILE A 111 7.13 4.96 -9.54
N GLN A 112 8.29 5.08 -10.18
CA GLN A 112 8.50 5.93 -11.35
C GLN A 112 8.00 5.32 -12.66
N TRP A 113 7.88 4.00 -12.72
CA TRP A 113 7.41 3.27 -13.89
C TRP A 113 6.13 3.83 -14.55
N PRO A 114 5.00 4.03 -13.84
CA PRO A 114 3.79 4.57 -14.45
C PRO A 114 3.96 6.01 -14.99
N PHE A 115 4.83 6.81 -14.39
CA PHE A 115 5.13 8.15 -14.89
C PHE A 115 5.92 8.10 -16.20
N ALA A 116 6.86 7.14 -16.30
CA ALA A 116 7.65 6.93 -17.50
C ALA A 116 6.78 6.46 -18.68
N THR A 117 5.85 5.51 -18.45
CA THR A 117 4.92 5.05 -19.50
C THR A 117 3.99 6.17 -19.94
N TYR A 118 3.47 6.97 -19.01
CA TYR A 118 2.65 8.14 -19.32
C TYR A 118 3.41 9.18 -20.14
N PHE A 119 4.64 9.51 -19.74
CA PHE A 119 5.49 10.46 -20.46
C PHE A 119 5.77 10.03 -21.90
N ILE A 120 6.07 8.75 -22.13
CA ILE A 120 6.27 8.19 -23.48
C ILE A 120 4.97 8.28 -24.29
N LYS A 121 3.81 8.00 -23.68
CA LYS A 121 2.49 8.12 -24.35
C LYS A 121 2.24 9.56 -24.79
N VAL A 122 2.52 10.55 -23.94
CA VAL A 122 2.38 11.99 -24.26
C VAL A 122 3.30 12.40 -25.40
N ILE A 123 4.57 11.98 -25.37
CA ILE A 123 5.51 12.24 -26.47
C ILE A 123 5.02 11.64 -27.77
N ARG A 124 4.47 10.41 -27.75
CA ARG A 124 3.99 9.72 -28.95
C ARG A 124 2.77 10.39 -29.57
N VAL A 125 1.88 10.98 -28.76
CA VAL A 125 0.77 11.80 -29.26
C VAL A 125 1.29 13.02 -30.03
N ARG A 126 2.39 13.64 -29.54
CA ARG A 126 3.00 14.79 -30.22
C ARG A 126 3.90 14.40 -31.40
N PHE A 127 4.56 13.25 -31.34
CA PHE A 127 5.50 12.74 -32.33
C PHE A 127 5.23 11.25 -32.64
N PRO A 128 4.42 10.93 -33.66
CA PRO A 128 3.97 9.55 -33.93
C PRO A 128 5.08 8.57 -34.32
N ARG A 129 6.25 9.06 -34.76
CA ARG A 129 7.39 8.23 -35.18
C ARG A 129 8.35 7.85 -34.04
N PHE A 130 8.03 8.20 -32.79
CA PHE A 130 8.93 7.97 -31.67
C PHE A 130 9.03 6.47 -31.32
N PRO A 131 10.23 5.86 -31.30
CA PRO A 131 10.40 4.42 -31.11
C PRO A 131 10.16 3.99 -29.65
N THR A 132 9.43 2.90 -29.43
CA THR A 132 9.14 2.33 -28.10
C THR A 132 10.27 1.45 -27.55
N LYS A 133 11.18 0.99 -28.42
CA LYS A 133 12.33 0.16 -28.07
C LYS A 133 13.58 0.78 -28.67
N ILE A 134 14.56 1.08 -27.83
CA ILE A 134 15.86 1.57 -28.28
C ILE A 134 16.87 0.43 -28.17
N THR A 135 17.73 0.28 -29.17
CA THR A 135 18.85 -0.65 -29.12
C THR A 135 20.06 0.11 -28.59
N LEU A 136 20.32 0.01 -27.28
CA LEU A 136 21.36 0.81 -26.62
C LEU A 136 22.77 0.20 -26.80
N LEU A 137 22.90 -1.12 -26.79
CA LEU A 137 24.16 -1.84 -27.04
C LEU A 137 23.92 -3.09 -27.91
N ARG A 138 24.80 -3.33 -28.89
CA ARG A 138 24.78 -4.52 -29.77
C ARG A 138 24.87 -5.86 -29.02
N PHE A 139 25.27 -5.84 -27.75
CA PHE A 139 25.44 -7.01 -26.88
C PHE A 139 24.21 -7.34 -26.00
N MET A 140 23.31 -6.38 -25.73
CA MET A 140 22.30 -6.51 -24.65
C MET A 140 20.84 -6.52 -25.13
N GLY A 141 20.62 -6.74 -26.43
CA GLY A 141 19.26 -6.83 -27.01
C GLY A 141 18.49 -5.51 -27.01
N ARG A 142 17.18 -5.58 -27.33
CA ARG A 142 16.27 -4.42 -27.35
C ARG A 142 15.75 -4.15 -25.94
N ILE A 143 16.18 -3.04 -25.33
CA ILE A 143 15.76 -2.63 -23.99
C ILE A 143 14.53 -1.69 -24.14
N PRO A 144 13.47 -1.84 -23.31
CA PRO A 144 12.36 -0.89 -23.32
C PRO A 144 12.85 0.51 -22.94
N LEU A 145 12.37 1.53 -23.65
CA LEU A 145 12.74 2.93 -23.38
C LEU A 145 12.39 3.37 -21.95
N GLU A 146 11.37 2.77 -21.36
CA GLU A 146 10.93 2.99 -19.99
C GLU A 146 12.07 2.80 -18.98
N LEU A 147 12.89 1.77 -19.16
CA LEU A 147 14.01 1.49 -18.24
C LEU A 147 15.08 2.58 -18.32
N PHE A 148 15.32 3.14 -19.52
CA PHE A 148 16.29 4.24 -19.69
C PHE A 148 15.82 5.52 -19.00
N LEU A 149 14.51 5.79 -19.01
CA LEU A 149 13.94 6.96 -18.35
C LEU A 149 13.90 6.81 -16.81
N VAL A 150 13.65 5.59 -16.33
CA VAL A 150 13.53 5.30 -14.89
C VAL A 150 14.89 5.14 -14.21
N ALA A 151 15.86 4.47 -14.84
CA ALA A 151 17.14 4.12 -14.22
C ALA A 151 17.98 5.29 -13.62
N PRO A 152 18.06 6.51 -14.19
CA PRO A 152 18.97 7.52 -13.68
C PRO A 152 18.63 8.00 -12.26
N ILE A 153 17.35 8.11 -11.90
CA ILE A 153 16.93 8.65 -10.59
C ILE A 153 17.31 7.76 -9.39
N PRO A 154 17.01 6.44 -9.38
CA PRO A 154 17.46 5.58 -8.29
C PRO A 154 18.99 5.53 -8.23
N ILE A 155 19.69 5.50 -9.37
CA ILE A 155 21.16 5.49 -9.40
C ILE A 155 21.72 6.76 -8.75
N THR A 156 21.20 7.94 -9.09
CA THR A 156 21.67 9.20 -8.48
C THR A 156 21.37 9.24 -6.99
N LEU A 157 20.18 8.82 -6.54
CA LEU A 157 19.85 8.73 -5.12
C LEU A 157 20.76 7.74 -4.37
N GLY A 158 21.10 6.61 -4.99
CA GLY A 158 22.05 5.64 -4.43
C GLY A 158 23.44 6.23 -4.24
N VAL A 159 23.95 6.97 -5.24
CA VAL A 159 25.25 7.66 -5.12
C VAL A 159 25.18 8.75 -4.04
N LEU A 160 24.11 9.56 -4.03
CA LEU A 160 23.93 10.62 -3.04
C LEU A 160 23.86 10.07 -1.62
N TYR A 161 23.25 8.90 -1.42
CA TYR A 161 23.20 8.23 -0.12
C TYR A 161 24.61 7.94 0.42
N PHE A 162 25.47 7.31 -0.39
CA PHE A 162 26.84 6.98 0.03
C PHE A 162 27.76 8.20 0.21
N VAL A 163 27.45 9.31 -0.47
CA VAL A 163 28.23 10.56 -0.38
C VAL A 163 27.80 11.43 0.81
N PHE A 164 26.49 11.61 1.01
CA PHE A 164 25.95 12.61 1.94
C PHE A 164 25.35 12.02 3.22
N ASP A 165 24.96 10.74 3.26
CA ASP A 165 24.25 10.08 4.38
C ASP A 165 23.15 10.98 5.01
N HIS A 166 22.34 11.62 4.15
CA HIS A 166 21.35 12.59 4.60
C HIS A 166 20.03 11.91 4.97
N TRP A 167 19.39 12.35 6.06
CA TRP A 167 18.12 11.82 6.56
C TRP A 167 17.00 11.86 5.51
N VAL A 168 16.94 12.91 4.70
CA VAL A 168 15.98 13.03 3.59
C VAL A 168 16.09 11.87 2.58
N ILE A 169 17.31 11.42 2.26
CA ILE A 169 17.51 10.33 1.30
C ILE A 169 17.01 9.01 1.90
N LEU A 170 17.26 8.81 3.19
CA LEU A 170 16.77 7.65 3.95
C LEU A 170 15.25 7.64 4.06
N ASP A 171 14.63 8.80 4.26
CA ASP A 171 13.18 8.94 4.27
C ASP A 171 12.58 8.64 2.89
N ILE A 172 13.21 9.11 1.80
CA ILE A 172 12.80 8.76 0.43
C ILE A 172 12.89 7.25 0.20
N PHE A 173 13.98 6.60 0.61
CA PHE A 173 14.12 5.15 0.51
C PHE A 173 13.07 4.40 1.34
N SER A 174 12.83 4.86 2.57
CA SER A 174 11.85 4.28 3.49
C SER A 174 10.42 4.42 2.94
N LEU A 175 10.03 5.62 2.51
CA LEU A 175 8.73 5.90 1.90
C LEU A 175 8.52 5.09 0.61
N SER A 176 9.59 4.92 -0.18
CA SER A 176 9.53 4.09 -1.39
C SER A 176 9.20 2.65 -1.02
N ILE A 177 9.96 2.04 -0.09
CA ILE A 177 9.72 0.66 0.38
C ILE A 177 8.28 0.49 0.88
N VAL A 178 7.75 1.46 1.64
CA VAL A 178 6.35 1.45 2.10
C VAL A 178 5.40 1.44 0.91
N ALA A 179 5.55 2.38 -0.03
CA ALA A 179 4.67 2.49 -1.19
C ALA A 179 4.72 1.22 -2.06
N PHE A 180 5.89 0.61 -2.26
CA PHE A 180 6.03 -0.65 -2.97
C PHE A 180 5.34 -1.81 -2.23
N ALA A 181 5.59 -1.94 -0.92
CA ALA A 181 4.96 -2.99 -0.12
C ALA A 181 3.43 -2.90 -0.18
N LEU A 182 2.86 -1.70 0.02
CA LEU A 182 1.42 -1.45 -0.04
C LEU A 182 0.83 -1.62 -1.44
N SER A 183 1.63 -1.37 -2.49
CA SER A 183 1.20 -1.55 -3.88
C SER A 183 1.12 -3.02 -4.29
N VAL A 184 2.08 -3.83 -3.85
CA VAL A 184 2.25 -5.23 -4.30
C VAL A 184 1.48 -6.21 -3.42
N LEU A 185 1.56 -6.08 -2.09
CA LEU A 185 0.93 -7.02 -1.16
C LEU A 185 -0.53 -6.64 -0.93
N ARG A 186 -1.42 -7.63 -0.99
CA ARG A 186 -2.87 -7.41 -0.82
C ARG A 186 -3.46 -8.26 0.29
N VAL A 187 -4.34 -7.64 1.05
CA VAL A 187 -5.27 -8.32 1.96
C VAL A 187 -6.63 -8.35 1.28
N THR A 188 -7.23 -9.53 1.20
CA THR A 188 -8.46 -9.75 0.41
C THR A 188 -9.72 -9.67 1.25
N ASN A 189 -9.63 -9.90 2.57
CA ASN A 189 -10.77 -10.01 3.47
C ASN A 189 -10.50 -9.30 4.78
N LEU A 190 -11.52 -8.67 5.38
CA LEU A 190 -11.43 -8.07 6.72
C LEU A 190 -11.01 -9.10 7.76
N LYS A 191 -11.48 -10.36 7.66
CA LYS A 191 -11.08 -11.44 8.57
C LYS A 191 -9.56 -11.63 8.63
N ILE A 192 -8.89 -11.57 7.48
CA ILE A 192 -7.43 -11.74 7.42
C ILE A 192 -6.74 -10.50 7.98
N ALA A 193 -7.23 -9.30 7.66
CA ALA A 193 -6.70 -8.04 8.19
C ALA A 193 -6.75 -8.01 9.72
N VAL A 194 -7.91 -8.35 10.31
CA VAL A 194 -8.09 -8.38 11.77
C VAL A 194 -7.17 -9.41 12.40
N VAL A 195 -7.11 -10.65 11.88
CA VAL A 195 -6.20 -11.69 12.39
C VAL A 195 -4.75 -11.20 12.35
N MET A 196 -4.30 -10.68 11.20
CA MET A 196 -2.94 -10.17 11.03
C MET A 196 -2.62 -9.06 12.05
N LEU A 197 -3.45 -8.03 12.12
CA LEU A 197 -3.24 -6.89 13.03
C LEU A 197 -3.30 -7.29 14.50
N THR A 198 -4.15 -8.25 14.88
CA THR A 198 -4.19 -8.78 16.25
C THR A 198 -2.90 -9.52 16.61
N PHE A 199 -2.34 -10.36 15.72
CA PHE A 199 -1.07 -11.02 16.00
C PHE A 199 0.11 -10.03 16.06
N PHE A 200 0.10 -8.99 15.22
CA PHE A 200 1.12 -7.94 15.28
C PHE A 200 1.00 -7.05 16.52
N PHE A 201 -0.22 -6.78 16.97
CA PHE A 201 -0.49 -6.14 18.26
C PHE A 201 0.14 -6.93 19.42
N LEU A 202 -0.06 -8.26 19.45
CA LEU A 202 0.53 -9.12 20.48
C LEU A 202 2.06 -9.20 20.36
N TYR A 203 2.57 -9.25 19.13
CA TYR A 203 4.02 -9.22 18.86
C TYR A 203 4.68 -7.97 19.43
N ASP A 204 4.12 -6.79 19.17
CA ASP A 204 4.67 -5.51 19.61
C ASP A 204 4.67 -5.43 21.15
N MET A 205 3.56 -5.81 21.79
CA MET A 205 3.46 -5.87 23.25
C MET A 205 4.48 -6.84 23.87
N PHE A 206 4.67 -8.02 23.27
CA PHE A 206 5.65 -8.99 23.73
C PHE A 206 7.08 -8.47 23.62
N TRP A 207 7.45 -7.87 22.48
CA TRP A 207 8.83 -7.42 22.28
C TRP A 207 9.18 -6.14 23.04
N VAL A 208 8.19 -5.28 23.29
CA VAL A 208 8.39 -4.07 24.09
C VAL A 208 8.44 -4.37 25.59
N PHE A 209 7.50 -5.14 26.13
CA PHE A 209 7.43 -5.40 27.58
C PHE A 209 7.97 -6.78 27.97
N GLY A 210 7.58 -7.82 27.24
CA GLY A 210 7.92 -9.22 27.55
C GLY A 210 9.40 -9.56 27.36
N SER A 211 10.09 -8.92 26.40
CA SER A 211 11.49 -9.22 26.12
C SER A 211 12.43 -8.91 27.30
N SER A 212 12.10 -7.88 28.10
CA SER A 212 12.84 -7.53 29.32
C SER A 212 12.91 -8.68 30.33
N LEU A 213 11.83 -9.45 30.46
CA LEU A 213 11.71 -10.53 31.44
C LEU A 213 12.58 -11.74 31.07
N ILE A 214 12.72 -12.01 29.77
CA ILE A 214 13.42 -13.19 29.26
C ILE A 214 14.91 -12.90 29.01
N PHE A 215 15.22 -11.75 28.39
CA PHE A 215 16.57 -11.41 27.93
C PHE A 215 17.28 -10.43 28.87
N LYS A 216 16.65 -10.02 29.98
CA LYS A 216 17.13 -9.02 30.97
C LYS A 216 17.34 -7.61 30.39
N GLN A 217 17.06 -7.42 29.10
CA GLN A 217 17.16 -6.17 28.37
C GLN A 217 16.04 -6.10 27.33
N ASN A 218 15.61 -4.89 26.99
CA ASN A 218 14.61 -4.66 25.94
C ASN A 218 15.25 -4.87 24.57
N VAL A 219 15.02 -6.03 23.96
CA VAL A 219 15.67 -6.44 22.71
C VAL A 219 15.42 -5.42 21.59
N MET A 220 14.18 -4.93 21.45
CA MET A 220 13.83 -3.93 20.44
C MET A 220 14.60 -2.61 20.63
N VAL A 221 14.72 -2.14 21.87
CA VAL A 221 15.44 -0.90 22.20
C VAL A 221 16.94 -1.07 21.98
N VAL A 222 17.50 -2.21 22.37
CA VAL A 222 18.93 -2.50 22.16
C VAL A 222 19.25 -2.57 20.67
N VAL A 223 18.43 -3.24 19.86
CA VAL A 223 18.65 -3.29 18.41
C VAL A 223 18.54 -1.89 17.78
N ALA A 224 17.50 -1.12 18.13
CA ALA A 224 17.30 0.23 17.60
C ALA A 224 18.43 1.20 17.98
N THR A 225 18.86 1.18 19.24
CA THR A 225 19.96 2.03 19.74
C THR A 225 21.30 1.67 19.11
N ASN A 226 21.61 0.37 18.99
CA ASN A 226 22.82 -0.06 18.31
C ASN A 226 22.83 0.40 16.85
N LEU A 227 21.68 0.30 16.18
CA LEU A 227 21.58 0.72 14.79
C LEU A 227 21.73 2.23 14.59
N ALA A 228 21.22 3.03 15.53
CA ALA A 228 21.29 4.49 15.46
C ALA A 228 22.68 5.07 15.73
N THR A 229 23.51 4.39 16.54
CA THR A 229 24.74 4.98 17.10
C THR A 229 26.04 4.27 16.73
N ASN A 230 26.02 2.95 16.46
CA ASN A 230 27.24 2.15 16.35
C ASN A 230 27.75 1.97 14.92
N PHE A 231 27.06 2.51 13.91
CA PHE A 231 27.38 2.26 12.51
C PHE A 231 27.54 3.55 11.71
N SER A 232 28.41 3.50 10.70
CA SER A 232 28.76 4.65 9.86
C SER A 232 27.66 5.09 8.91
N TYR A 233 26.76 4.19 8.51
CA TYR A 233 25.65 4.50 7.62
C TYR A 233 24.31 4.11 8.27
N ARG A 234 23.30 4.94 8.11
CA ARG A 234 21.97 4.61 8.64
C ARG A 234 21.21 3.72 7.66
N LEU A 235 20.35 2.85 8.17
CA LEU A 235 19.53 1.95 7.36
C LEU A 235 18.12 2.54 7.13
N PRO A 236 17.55 2.45 5.91
CA PRO A 236 16.19 2.93 5.65
C PRO A 236 15.12 1.95 6.17
N MET A 237 15.02 1.84 7.50
CA MET A 237 14.03 1.02 8.21
C MET A 237 13.01 1.87 9.00
N ALA A 238 13.16 3.19 8.99
CA ALA A 238 12.31 4.13 9.68
C ALA A 238 12.39 5.52 9.03
N ILE A 239 11.30 6.28 9.15
CA ILE A 239 11.24 7.70 8.80
C ILE A 239 11.81 8.50 9.97
N GLN A 240 12.68 9.47 9.69
CA GLN A 240 13.40 10.25 10.67
C GLN A 240 13.28 11.75 10.39
N ILE A 241 12.53 12.46 11.23
CA ILE A 241 12.41 13.93 11.11
C ILE A 241 13.01 14.59 12.34
N PRO A 242 14.04 15.46 12.18
CA PRO A 242 14.59 16.22 13.29
C PRO A 242 13.53 17.19 13.84
N THR A 243 13.37 17.22 15.17
CA THR A 243 12.44 18.14 15.82
C THR A 243 12.94 19.58 15.74
N VAL A 244 12.02 20.55 15.64
CA VAL A 244 12.39 21.97 15.54
C VAL A 244 12.58 22.59 16.93
N PHE A 245 11.76 22.17 17.89
CA PHE A 245 11.77 22.74 19.23
C PHE A 245 12.63 21.93 20.22
N ARG A 246 13.20 20.81 19.78
CA ARG A 246 14.04 19.91 20.57
C ARG A 246 15.21 19.41 19.73
N ASP A 247 16.32 19.09 20.39
CA ASP A 247 17.48 18.45 19.77
C ASP A 247 17.33 16.92 19.73
N HIS A 248 16.17 16.45 19.28
CA HIS A 248 15.86 15.02 19.14
C HIS A 248 15.40 14.72 17.71
N VAL A 249 15.37 13.43 17.37
CA VAL A 249 14.86 12.96 16.08
C VAL A 249 13.62 12.13 16.34
N ASN A 250 12.50 12.52 15.74
CA ASN A 250 11.30 11.70 15.75
C ASN A 250 11.50 10.54 14.77
N ILE A 251 11.36 9.31 15.27
CA ILE A 251 11.57 8.08 14.51
C ILE A 251 10.26 7.32 14.44
N LEU A 252 9.83 6.95 13.23
CA LEU A 252 8.68 6.08 13.00
C LEU A 252 9.07 4.86 12.19
N GLY A 253 8.83 3.66 12.74
CA GLY A 253 9.18 2.41 12.09
C GLY A 253 8.33 2.14 10.85
N LEU A 254 8.92 1.55 9.80
CA LEU A 254 8.16 1.22 8.59
C LEU A 254 7.04 0.20 8.86
N GLY A 255 7.22 -0.70 9.84
CA GLY A 255 6.21 -1.67 10.23
C GLY A 255 4.91 -1.01 10.72
N ASP A 256 5.02 0.11 11.44
CA ASP A 256 3.88 0.85 11.98
C ASP A 256 3.06 1.55 10.90
N ILE A 257 3.65 1.76 9.71
CA ILE A 257 2.99 2.34 8.54
C ILE A 257 2.43 1.22 7.64
N ILE A 258 3.26 0.21 7.33
CA ILE A 258 2.91 -0.86 6.39
C ILE A 258 1.77 -1.74 6.92
N LEU A 259 1.82 -2.11 8.21
CA LEU A 259 0.86 -3.07 8.77
C LEU A 259 -0.58 -2.51 8.82
N PRO A 260 -0.84 -1.32 9.41
CA PRO A 260 -2.14 -0.67 9.27
C PRO A 260 -2.43 -0.27 7.82
N GLY A 261 -1.40 0.10 7.06
CA GLY A 261 -1.51 0.46 5.64
C GLY A 261 -2.15 -0.64 4.80
N PHE A 262 -1.81 -1.92 5.00
CA PHE A 262 -2.46 -3.04 4.31
C PHE A 262 -3.97 -3.08 4.55
N PHE A 263 -4.39 -2.80 5.78
CA PHE A 263 -5.81 -2.74 6.13
C PHE A 263 -6.49 -1.53 5.47
N LEU A 264 -5.86 -0.36 5.48
CA LEU A 264 -6.38 0.84 4.82
C LEU A 264 -6.46 0.65 3.29
N CYS A 265 -5.48 0.02 2.64
CA CYS A 265 -5.52 -0.31 1.22
C CYS A 265 -6.68 -1.26 0.87
N PHE A 266 -6.99 -2.23 1.74
CA PHE A 266 -8.17 -3.07 1.58
C PHE A 266 -9.47 -2.25 1.62
N LEU A 267 -9.61 -1.36 2.61
CA LEU A 267 -10.80 -0.49 2.72
C LEU A 267 -10.93 0.47 1.54
N TYR A 268 -9.83 1.05 1.07
CA TYR A 268 -9.82 1.90 -0.13
C TYR A 268 -10.39 1.18 -1.35
N ARG A 269 -9.95 -0.07 -1.56
CA ARG A 269 -10.42 -0.91 -2.67
C ARG A 269 -11.89 -1.29 -2.51
N PHE A 270 -12.30 -1.64 -1.29
CA PHE A 270 -13.69 -1.97 -0.98
C PHE A 270 -14.64 -0.79 -1.23
N ASP A 271 -14.28 0.41 -0.76
CA ASP A 271 -15.07 1.62 -0.95
C ASP A 271 -15.18 2.02 -2.42
N MET A 272 -14.06 1.96 -3.16
CA MET A 272 -14.07 2.24 -4.59
C MET A 272 -14.90 1.22 -5.38
N SER A 273 -14.95 -0.04 -4.93
CA SER A 273 -15.79 -1.08 -5.55
C SER A 273 -17.28 -0.93 -5.21
N THR A 274 -17.61 -0.42 -4.02
CA THR A 274 -19.00 -0.37 -3.54
C THR A 274 -19.66 0.97 -3.87
N SER A 275 -19.00 2.08 -3.57
CA SER A 275 -19.55 3.45 -3.65
C SER A 275 -18.93 4.29 -4.76
N GLY A 276 -17.90 3.79 -5.46
CA GLY A 276 -17.17 4.53 -6.50
C GLY A 276 -16.26 5.64 -5.98
N HIS A 277 -16.33 5.97 -4.67
CA HIS A 277 -15.59 7.04 -4.02
C HIS A 277 -15.00 6.55 -2.70
N ALA A 278 -13.69 6.71 -2.49
CA ALA A 278 -13.01 6.31 -1.25
C ALA A 278 -13.30 7.21 -0.05
N TRP A 279 -13.73 8.45 -0.27
CA TRP A 279 -13.85 9.45 0.79
C TRP A 279 -15.16 9.37 1.60
N GLN A 280 -16.17 8.62 1.12
CA GLN A 280 -17.49 8.53 1.74
C GLN A 280 -17.73 7.18 2.47
N GLY A 281 -16.77 6.27 2.38
CA GLY A 281 -16.86 4.92 2.92
C GLY A 281 -16.10 4.71 4.23
N TYR A 282 -15.42 3.57 4.33
CA TYR A 282 -14.64 3.15 5.49
C TYR A 282 -13.21 3.71 5.49
N PHE A 283 -12.64 4.00 4.33
CA PHE A 283 -11.25 4.41 4.16
C PHE A 283 -10.93 5.73 4.85
N LEU A 284 -11.75 6.78 4.66
CA LEU A 284 -11.54 8.06 5.34
C LEU A 284 -11.59 7.91 6.87
N ASN A 285 -12.57 7.14 7.37
CA ASN A 285 -12.71 6.87 8.81
C ASN A 285 -11.48 6.12 9.36
N ALA A 286 -10.95 5.15 8.60
CA ALA A 286 -9.73 4.43 8.97
C ALA A 286 -8.48 5.32 8.89
N CYS A 287 -8.39 6.26 7.94
CA CYS A 287 -7.31 7.26 7.87
C CYS A 287 -7.33 8.19 9.08
N ILE A 288 -8.52 8.64 9.51
CA ILE A 288 -8.68 9.43 10.74
C ILE A 288 -8.27 8.58 11.95
N GLY A 289 -8.73 7.33 12.03
CA GLY A 289 -8.36 6.38 13.08
C GLY A 289 -6.84 6.14 13.16
N TYR A 290 -6.17 5.95 12.02
CA TYR A 290 -4.72 5.82 11.93
C TYR A 290 -4.01 7.09 12.44
N THR A 291 -4.46 8.26 12.00
CA THR A 291 -3.90 9.56 12.43
C THR A 291 -4.03 9.75 13.94
N VAL A 292 -5.21 9.48 14.51
CA VAL A 292 -5.46 9.57 15.95
C VAL A 292 -4.62 8.55 16.71
N GLY A 293 -4.56 7.29 16.25
CA GLY A 293 -3.75 6.25 16.87
C GLY A 293 -2.25 6.57 16.86
N LEU A 294 -1.75 7.14 15.76
CA LEU A 294 -0.35 7.55 15.63
C LEU A 294 -0.02 8.71 16.57
N LEU A 295 -0.89 9.74 16.61
CA LEU A 295 -0.73 10.85 17.56
C LEU A 295 -0.75 10.36 19.01
N LEU A 296 -1.67 9.47 19.36
CA LEU A 296 -1.74 8.86 20.70
C LEU A 296 -0.45 8.10 21.03
N ALA A 297 0.06 7.28 20.11
CA ALA A 297 1.32 6.55 20.31
C ALA A 297 2.50 7.51 20.56
N LEU A 298 2.60 8.58 19.76
CA LEU A 298 3.67 9.56 19.90
C LEU A 298 3.55 10.39 21.19
N ILE A 299 2.34 10.79 21.59
CA ILE A 299 2.09 11.49 22.87
C ILE A 299 2.48 10.59 24.05
N MET A 300 2.12 9.30 24.00
CA MET A 300 2.43 8.35 25.06
C MET A 300 3.93 8.06 25.17
N MET A 301 4.63 8.00 24.03
CA MET A 301 6.10 7.89 24.02
C MET A 301 6.76 9.06 24.75
N VAL A 302 6.24 10.28 24.59
CA VAL A 302 6.79 11.48 25.25
C VAL A 302 6.39 11.56 26.72
N SER A 303 5.14 11.23 27.05
CA SER A 303 4.64 11.34 28.42
C SER A 303 5.29 10.32 29.36
N MET A 304 5.61 9.13 28.86
CA MET A 304 6.23 8.04 29.63
C MET A 304 7.76 8.02 29.55
N ALA A 305 8.36 9.20 29.34
CA ALA A 305 9.79 9.46 29.16
C ALA A 305 10.72 8.38 29.77
N GLY A 306 11.20 7.47 28.91
CA GLY A 306 12.16 6.42 29.26
C GLY A 306 11.66 4.99 29.04
N LEU A 307 10.36 4.76 28.86
CA LEU A 307 9.81 3.45 28.51
C LEU A 307 9.46 3.40 27.02
N ALA A 308 9.98 2.40 26.31
CA ALA A 308 9.50 2.11 24.95
C ALA A 308 8.02 1.75 25.01
N GLN A 309 7.22 2.34 24.11
CA GLN A 309 5.79 2.09 24.00
C GLN A 309 5.50 1.33 22.70
N PRO A 310 4.66 0.29 22.74
CA PRO A 310 4.25 -0.43 21.55
C PRO A 310 3.27 0.41 20.70
N ALA A 311 3.72 0.92 19.55
CA ALA A 311 2.93 1.81 18.70
C ALA A 311 1.66 1.15 18.15
N LEU A 312 1.73 -0.14 17.82
CA LEU A 312 0.59 -0.88 17.28
C LEU A 312 -0.54 -1.05 18.31
N THR A 313 -0.24 -0.91 19.60
CA THR A 313 -1.23 -0.95 20.68
C THR A 313 -2.26 0.17 20.56
N TYR A 314 -1.86 1.32 20.02
CA TYR A 314 -2.75 2.46 19.81
C TYR A 314 -3.35 2.44 18.39
N LEU A 315 -2.56 2.09 17.39
CA LEU A 315 -2.98 2.12 15.98
C LEU A 315 -4.07 1.08 15.66
N VAL A 316 -3.91 -0.15 16.14
CA VAL A 316 -4.84 -1.25 15.83
C VAL A 316 -6.27 -1.00 16.33
N PRO A 317 -6.52 -0.66 17.60
CA PRO A 317 -7.88 -0.38 18.06
C PRO A 317 -8.47 0.86 17.38
N CYS A 318 -7.67 1.93 17.18
CA CYS A 318 -8.14 3.16 16.55
C CYS A 318 -8.51 2.99 15.07
N THR A 319 -8.00 1.97 14.37
CA THR A 319 -8.34 1.70 12.96
C THR A 319 -9.44 0.64 12.81
N ILE A 320 -9.35 -0.46 13.58
CA ILE A 320 -10.30 -1.58 13.47
C ILE A 320 -11.66 -1.22 14.10
N LEU A 321 -11.69 -0.64 15.30
CA LEU A 321 -12.95 -0.40 16.01
C LEU A 321 -13.91 0.50 15.23
N PRO A 322 -13.49 1.67 14.69
CA PRO A 322 -14.39 2.49 13.89
C PRO A 322 -14.91 1.75 12.66
N THR A 323 -14.08 0.93 12.01
CA THR A 323 -14.47 0.16 10.83
C THR A 323 -15.53 -0.90 11.18
N ILE A 324 -15.36 -1.64 12.28
CA ILE A 324 -16.34 -2.64 12.72
C ILE A 324 -17.65 -1.97 13.14
N VAL A 325 -17.58 -0.87 13.90
CA VAL A 325 -18.77 -0.13 14.35
C VAL A 325 -19.56 0.41 13.16
N LEU A 326 -18.88 1.04 12.19
CA LEU A 326 -19.52 1.52 10.96
C LEU A 326 -20.08 0.38 10.12
N GLY A 327 -19.34 -0.72 9.98
CA GLY A 327 -19.79 -1.88 9.21
C GLY A 327 -21.01 -2.55 9.82
N TYR A 328 -21.08 -2.59 11.16
CA TYR A 328 -22.26 -3.05 11.90
C TYR A 328 -23.44 -2.10 11.72
N ALA A 329 -23.23 -0.79 11.87
CA ALA A 329 -24.28 0.23 11.70
C ALA A 329 -24.86 0.23 10.28
N ARG A 330 -24.02 0.02 9.26
CA ARG A 330 -24.41 -0.05 7.84
C ARG A 330 -24.92 -1.43 7.42
N LYS A 331 -24.89 -2.45 8.30
CA LYS A 331 -25.24 -3.85 8.01
C LYS A 331 -24.41 -4.49 6.88
N GLU A 332 -23.24 -3.95 6.59
CA GLU A 332 -22.31 -4.45 5.56
C GLU A 332 -21.14 -5.26 6.14
N LEU A 333 -21.15 -5.48 7.46
CA LEU A 333 -20.05 -6.16 8.15
C LEU A 333 -19.76 -7.55 7.56
N ASN A 334 -20.78 -8.31 7.16
CA ASN A 334 -20.59 -9.63 6.56
C ASN A 334 -19.89 -9.54 5.19
N ASN A 335 -20.22 -8.52 4.39
CA ASN A 335 -19.60 -8.25 3.10
C ASN A 335 -18.12 -7.90 3.29
N LEU A 336 -17.80 -7.05 4.26
CA LEU A 336 -16.42 -6.74 4.65
C LEU A 336 -15.67 -7.99 5.16
N TRP A 337 -16.32 -8.79 6.02
CA TRP A 337 -15.75 -9.97 6.66
C TRP A 337 -15.31 -11.04 5.66
N THR A 338 -16.15 -11.27 4.65
CA THR A 338 -15.95 -12.27 3.60
C THR A 338 -15.23 -11.74 2.37
N GLY A 339 -15.07 -10.41 2.25
CA GLY A 339 -14.51 -9.75 1.07
C GLY A 339 -15.41 -9.81 -0.16
N SER A 340 -16.72 -10.02 0.03
CA SER A 340 -17.71 -10.01 -1.05
C SER A 340 -18.24 -8.59 -1.22
N SER A 341 -17.81 -7.86 -2.23
CA SER A 341 -18.40 -6.55 -2.56
C SER A 341 -19.88 -6.73 -2.93
N GLY A 342 -20.78 -6.18 -2.11
CA GLY A 342 -22.23 -6.42 -2.20
C GLY A 342 -22.89 -6.00 -3.51
N ARG A 343 -22.25 -5.16 -4.34
CA ARG A 343 -22.76 -4.78 -5.66
C ARG A 343 -22.82 -5.96 -6.65
N LEU A 344 -22.04 -7.02 -6.42
CA LEU A 344 -22.16 -8.26 -7.18
C LEU A 344 -23.46 -9.01 -6.83
N HIS A 345 -23.96 -8.90 -5.59
CA HIS A 345 -25.11 -9.67 -5.13
C HIS A 345 -26.46 -9.11 -5.61
N THR A 346 -26.57 -7.78 -5.78
CA THR A 346 -27.75 -7.13 -6.37
C THR A 346 -27.87 -7.35 -7.87
N LEU A 347 -26.75 -7.41 -8.60
CA LEU A 347 -26.74 -7.80 -10.01
C LEU A 347 -26.97 -9.32 -10.16
N ARG A 348 -26.39 -10.15 -9.28
CA ARG A 348 -26.59 -11.61 -9.22
C ARG A 348 -28.04 -12.02 -8.93
N SER A 349 -28.81 -11.21 -8.19
CA SER A 349 -30.24 -11.46 -7.96
C SER A 349 -31.11 -11.16 -9.19
N SER A 350 -30.61 -10.37 -10.15
CA SER A 350 -31.37 -10.00 -11.35
C SER A 350 -31.13 -10.92 -12.54
N SER A 351 -30.00 -11.64 -12.59
CA SER A 351 -29.55 -12.35 -13.80
C SER A 351 -29.66 -13.88 -13.78
N GLY A 352 -30.19 -14.51 -12.73
CA GLY A 352 -30.73 -15.88 -12.79
C GLY A 352 -29.83 -17.03 -13.30
N ILE A 353 -28.50 -16.88 -13.37
CA ILE A 353 -27.59 -17.95 -13.83
C ILE A 353 -26.72 -18.44 -12.67
N ILE A 354 -26.87 -19.73 -12.35
CA ILE A 354 -26.07 -20.46 -11.37
C ILE A 354 -24.85 -21.02 -12.09
N GLU A 355 -23.68 -20.47 -11.80
CA GLU A 355 -22.41 -21.21 -11.81
C GLU A 355 -21.51 -20.65 -10.70
N ASP A 356 -21.35 -21.42 -9.62
CA ASP A 356 -20.46 -21.09 -8.52
C ASP A 356 -19.01 -21.32 -8.95
N VAL A 357 -18.36 -20.25 -9.43
CA VAL A 357 -16.89 -20.14 -9.38
C VAL A 357 -16.54 -19.00 -8.42
N VAL A 358 -16.71 -19.27 -7.13
CA VAL A 358 -16.06 -18.49 -6.08
C VAL A 358 -14.57 -18.81 -6.18
N GLU A 359 -13.80 -17.97 -6.87
CA GLU A 359 -12.35 -18.02 -6.73
C GLU A 359 -12.02 -17.79 -5.23
N PRO A 360 -11.25 -18.68 -4.59
CA PRO A 360 -11.13 -18.74 -3.12
C PRO A 360 -10.42 -17.53 -2.47
N ASP A 361 -9.99 -16.55 -3.27
CA ASP A 361 -9.03 -15.51 -2.90
C ASP A 361 -9.57 -14.08 -3.15
N GLY A 362 -10.79 -13.78 -2.71
CA GLY A 362 -11.36 -12.45 -2.34
C GLY A 362 -11.17 -11.23 -3.27
N VAL A 363 -12.28 -10.52 -3.49
CA VAL A 363 -12.45 -9.34 -4.35
C VAL A 363 -11.92 -9.57 -5.79
N SER A 364 -12.64 -10.40 -6.56
CA SER A 364 -12.73 -10.18 -7.99
C SER A 364 -13.65 -8.98 -8.24
N ILE A 365 -13.10 -7.94 -8.86
CA ILE A 365 -13.91 -6.90 -9.50
C ILE A 365 -14.21 -7.44 -10.89
N GLN A 366 -15.35 -8.11 -11.05
CA GLN A 366 -15.97 -8.21 -12.37
C GLN A 366 -16.63 -6.85 -12.62
N LEU A 367 -16.01 -6.07 -13.50
CA LEU A 367 -16.61 -4.89 -14.11
C LEU A 367 -16.63 -5.19 -15.61
N GLU A 368 -17.61 -5.99 -16.00
CA GLU A 368 -18.01 -6.22 -17.39
C GLU A 368 -19.54 -6.37 -17.33
N VAL A 369 -20.23 -5.94 -18.38
CA VAL A 369 -21.69 -5.76 -18.50
C VAL A 369 -22.24 -4.48 -17.85
N LEU A 370 -21.67 -3.32 -18.22
CA LEU A 370 -22.41 -2.06 -18.30
C LEU A 370 -21.81 -1.22 -19.44
N SER A 371 -21.90 -1.74 -20.68
CA SER A 371 -21.71 -0.92 -21.88
C SER A 371 -22.19 -1.54 -23.20
N GLN A 372 -22.89 -2.68 -23.22
CA GLN A 372 -23.38 -3.27 -24.48
C GLN A 372 -24.90 -3.32 -24.63
N ASP A 373 -25.68 -3.30 -23.54
CA ASP A 373 -27.15 -3.33 -23.66
C ASP A 373 -27.82 -1.95 -23.73
N ASP A 374 -27.08 -0.85 -23.55
CA ASP A 374 -27.59 0.53 -23.75
C ASP A 374 -27.22 1.13 -25.12
N GLN A 375 -26.62 0.34 -26.03
CA GLN A 375 -26.38 0.77 -27.42
C GLN A 375 -27.44 0.32 -28.42
N ASN A 376 -28.41 -0.51 -28.02
CA ASN A 376 -29.50 -0.96 -28.90
C ASN A 376 -30.84 -0.25 -28.68
N VAL A 377 -30.84 0.93 -28.03
CA VAL A 377 -32.07 1.75 -27.83
C VAL A 377 -31.97 3.11 -28.52
N LEU A 378 -31.04 3.29 -29.46
CA LEU A 378 -30.94 4.52 -30.27
C LEU A 378 -30.84 4.29 -31.79
N ASP A 379 -31.06 3.07 -32.27
CA ASP A 379 -31.13 2.76 -33.71
C ASP A 379 -32.48 2.12 -34.13
N GLU A 380 -33.53 2.24 -33.30
CA GLU A 380 -34.93 1.97 -33.71
C GLU A 380 -35.64 3.29 -34.00
N ASP A 381 -35.37 3.88 -35.17
CA ASP A 381 -36.27 4.76 -35.92
C ASP A 381 -35.62 5.03 -37.29
N ASP A 382 -35.83 4.11 -38.24
CA ASP A 382 -36.01 4.35 -39.68
C ASP A 382 -35.82 3.02 -40.47
N GLU A 383 -36.68 2.04 -40.21
CA GLU A 383 -36.99 1.00 -41.21
C GLU A 383 -38.31 1.40 -41.90
N ILE A 384 -38.15 2.00 -43.08
CA ILE A 384 -39.23 2.23 -44.04
C ILE A 384 -39.54 0.87 -44.69
N ASP A 385 -40.71 0.31 -44.38
CA ASP A 385 -41.28 -0.86 -45.06
C ASP A 385 -41.87 -0.46 -46.44
N PRO A 386 -41.88 -1.37 -47.44
CA PRO A 386 -42.08 -1.04 -48.85
C PRO A 386 -43.53 -1.17 -49.33
N GLU A 387 -43.79 -0.52 -50.48
CA GLU A 387 -44.79 -0.83 -51.51
C GLU A 387 -46.24 -1.20 -51.14
N GLU A 388 -47.16 -0.27 -51.47
CA GLU A 388 -48.47 -0.44 -52.16
C GLU A 388 -49.15 0.93 -52.11
N GLY A 389 -49.69 1.59 -53.13
CA GLY A 389 -49.93 1.37 -54.55
C GLY A 389 -50.93 2.47 -54.99
N ILE A 390 -50.85 2.85 -56.27
CA ILE A 390 -52.00 3.27 -57.12
C ILE A 390 -52.48 4.74 -57.08
N GLU A 391 -52.32 5.38 -58.26
CA GLU A 391 -53.15 6.42 -58.95
C GLU A 391 -53.29 7.82 -58.32
N MET A 392 -53.40 8.94 -59.04
CA MET A 392 -53.74 9.24 -60.44
C MET A 392 -53.37 10.72 -60.77
N GLU A 393 -53.32 11.02 -62.07
CA GLU A 393 -53.66 12.31 -62.71
C GLU A 393 -52.69 13.52 -62.71
N ALA A 394 -52.19 13.79 -63.93
CA ALA A 394 -52.40 15.01 -64.71
C ALA A 394 -51.99 16.37 -64.11
N ILE A 395 -50.98 17.04 -64.69
CA ILE A 395 -51.00 17.97 -65.84
C ILE A 395 -49.55 18.39 -66.13
#